data_AF-A0A925EHU6-F1
#
_entry.id   AF-A0A925EHU6-F1
#
_cell.length_a   1.000
_cell.length_b   1.000
_cell.length_c   1.000
_cell.angle_alpha   90.00
_cell.angle_beta   90.00
_cell.angle_gamma   90.00
#
_symmetry.space_group_name_H-M   'P 1'
#
loop_
_entity.id
_entity.type
_entity.pdbx_description
1 polymer ?
#
loop_
_entity_poly.entity_id
_entity_poly.type
_entity_poly.pdbx_seq_one_letter_code
_entity_poly.pdbx_strand_id
1 'polypeptide(L)'
;MANYSTNGSYVDCYTTEIPGQISFPEFVLAFYTTPLFKLERFILKWTVSKPSTDAQAKQLADGATEKFAAWHVEGRGENEILMCDFQGRTRSWFMIVPLNAADGSRTRLYFGSAVVPVRSSKTAEPSLGFVFQILLRFHKIYSVLLLYSAKSRMMSRSSR
;
A
#
# COMPACT_ATOMS: atom_id res chain seq x y z
N MET A 1 2.38 11.65 -1.71
CA MET A 1 1.42 11.79 -0.59
C MET A 1 1.08 13.25 -0.25
N ALA A 2 2.04 14.18 -0.19
CA ALA A 2 1.78 15.59 0.13
C ALA A 2 0.71 16.26 -0.75
N ASN A 3 0.68 15.95 -2.06
CA ASN A 3 -0.33 16.45 -3.00
C ASN A 3 -1.77 15.98 -2.68
N TYR A 4 -1.93 14.94 -1.86
CA TYR A 4 -3.22 14.39 -1.47
C TYR A 4 -3.70 14.89 -0.11
N SER A 5 -2.89 15.66 0.62
CA SER A 5 -3.27 16.30 1.87
C SER A 5 -4.09 17.57 1.59
N THR A 6 -5.37 17.40 1.25
CA THR A 6 -6.31 18.50 1.00
C THR A 6 -7.50 18.43 1.98
N ASN A 7 -8.25 19.53 2.16
CA ASN A 7 -9.37 19.54 3.11
C ASN A 7 -10.36 18.38 2.86
N GLY A 8 -10.46 17.47 3.83
CA GLY A 8 -11.35 16.30 3.80
C GLY A 8 -10.71 14.97 3.37
N SER A 9 -9.47 14.96 2.87
CA SER A 9 -8.74 13.72 2.60
C SER A 9 -8.20 13.09 3.89
N TYR A 10 -8.29 11.76 4.01
CA TYR A 10 -7.53 11.03 5.02
C TYR A 10 -6.18 10.63 4.45
N VAL A 11 -5.10 10.90 5.16
CA VAL A 11 -3.74 10.49 4.78
C VAL A 11 -3.06 9.87 6.00
N ASP A 12 -2.44 8.72 5.82
CA ASP A 12 -1.61 8.08 6.84
C ASP A 12 -0.28 7.58 6.28
N CYS A 13 0.67 7.31 7.19
CA CYS A 13 1.95 6.71 6.88
C CYS A 13 2.43 5.90 8.09
N TYR A 14 2.66 4.62 7.87
CA TYR A 14 3.22 3.69 8.85
C TYR A 14 4.61 3.27 8.40
N THR A 15 5.47 3.01 9.37
CA THR A 15 6.85 2.59 9.12
C THR A 15 7.24 1.41 10.01
N THR A 16 8.15 0.58 9.51
CA THR A 16 8.82 -0.46 10.31
C THR A 16 10.25 -0.65 9.82
N GLU A 17 11.08 -1.28 10.63
CA GLU A 17 12.48 -1.60 10.28
C GLU A 17 12.68 -3.11 10.26
N ILE A 18 13.52 -3.55 9.32
CA ILE A 18 13.95 -4.94 9.16
C ILE A 18 15.48 -4.96 9.12
N PRO A 19 16.15 -5.91 9.80
CA PRO A 19 17.58 -6.13 9.64
C PRO A 19 17.94 -6.54 8.21
N GLY A 20 19.09 -6.09 7.72
CA GLY A 20 19.59 -6.40 6.38
C GLY A 20 19.21 -5.37 5.32
N GLN A 21 19.77 -5.57 4.12
CA GLN A 21 19.44 -4.81 2.92
C GLN A 21 18.28 -5.48 2.18
N ILE A 22 17.12 -4.85 2.19
CA ILE A 22 15.93 -5.31 1.47
C ILE A 22 15.78 -4.47 0.20
N SER A 23 15.61 -5.12 -0.94
CA SER A 23 15.36 -4.42 -2.21
C SER A 23 13.91 -3.94 -2.31
N PHE A 24 13.69 -2.86 -3.07
CA PHE A 24 12.34 -2.33 -3.26
C PHE A 24 11.36 -3.34 -3.91
N PRO A 25 11.76 -4.08 -4.97
CA PRO A 25 10.90 -5.13 -5.54
C PRO A 25 10.55 -6.23 -4.53
N GLU A 26 11.47 -6.59 -3.63
CA GLU A 26 11.20 -7.59 -2.59
C GLU A 26 10.11 -7.11 -1.63
N PHE A 27 10.15 -5.84 -1.21
CA PHE A 27 9.11 -5.26 -0.35
C PHE A 27 7.74 -5.27 -1.04
N VAL A 28 7.66 -4.78 -2.28
CA VAL A 28 6.39 -4.73 -3.05
C VAL A 28 5.82 -6.15 -3.25
N LEU A 29 6.67 -7.10 -3.63
CA LEU A 29 6.27 -8.50 -3.82
C LEU A 29 5.81 -9.13 -2.49
N ALA A 30 6.56 -8.94 -1.40
CA ALA A 30 6.23 -9.48 -0.09
C ALA A 30 4.87 -8.95 0.39
N PHE A 31 4.62 -7.66 0.23
CA PHE A 31 3.37 -7.01 0.61
C PHE A 31 2.17 -7.58 -0.15
N TYR A 32 2.23 -7.60 -1.48
CA TYR A 32 1.11 -8.03 -2.30
C TYR A 32 0.87 -9.54 -2.27
N THR A 33 1.81 -10.35 -1.81
CA THR A 33 1.67 -11.81 -1.74
C THR A 33 1.33 -12.33 -0.33
N THR A 34 1.05 -11.45 0.63
CA THR A 34 0.57 -11.84 1.97
C THR A 34 -0.80 -12.54 1.89
N PRO A 35 -1.11 -13.50 2.79
CA PRO A 35 -2.45 -14.11 2.86
C PRO A 35 -3.57 -13.08 3.06
N LEU A 36 -3.30 -12.04 3.86
CA LEU A 36 -4.23 -10.93 4.09
C LEU A 36 -4.58 -10.21 2.79
N PHE A 37 -3.58 -9.88 1.98
CA PHE A 37 -3.82 -9.24 0.68
C PHE A 37 -4.42 -10.20 -0.35
N LYS A 38 -4.07 -11.49 -0.30
CA LYS A 38 -4.70 -12.51 -1.17
C LYS A 38 -6.19 -12.64 -0.93
N LEU A 39 -6.65 -12.48 0.31
CA LEU A 39 -8.07 -12.40 0.63
C LEU A 39 -8.71 -11.16 -0.03
N GLU A 40 -8.05 -10.00 0.01
CA GLU A 40 -8.52 -8.80 -0.68
C GLU A 40 -8.60 -9.02 -2.20
N ARG A 41 -7.58 -9.61 -2.83
CA ARG A 41 -7.62 -9.95 -4.26
C ARG A 41 -8.77 -10.87 -4.61
N PHE A 42 -9.08 -11.83 -3.74
CA PHE A 42 -10.22 -12.72 -3.93
C PHE A 42 -11.52 -11.92 -3.89
N ILE A 43 -11.70 -11.04 -2.90
CA ILE A 43 -12.85 -10.14 -2.81
C ILE A 43 -12.96 -9.28 -4.07
N LEU A 44 -11.89 -8.59 -4.49
CA LEU A 44 -11.86 -7.73 -5.68
C LEU A 44 -12.16 -8.48 -6.98
N LYS A 45 -11.69 -9.74 -7.11
CA LYS A 45 -12.05 -10.60 -8.25
C LYS A 45 -13.56 -10.77 -8.36
N TRP A 46 -14.25 -10.96 -7.24
CA TRP A 46 -15.70 -11.19 -7.22
C TRP A 46 -16.51 -9.90 -7.28
N THR A 47 -16.07 -8.84 -6.62
CA THR A 47 -16.85 -7.60 -6.50
C THR A 47 -16.65 -6.64 -7.67
N VAL A 48 -15.47 -6.63 -8.30
CA VAL A 48 -15.14 -5.70 -9.39
C VAL A 48 -14.54 -6.37 -10.63
N SER A 49 -14.52 -7.72 -10.69
CA SER A 49 -14.01 -8.50 -11.83
C SER A 49 -12.57 -8.15 -12.25
N LYS A 50 -11.73 -7.79 -11.28
CA LYS A 50 -10.30 -7.47 -11.49
C LYS A 50 -9.39 -8.49 -10.79
N PRO A 51 -9.21 -9.71 -11.36
CA PRO A 51 -8.31 -10.70 -10.78
C PRO A 51 -6.84 -10.22 -10.84
N SER A 52 -6.02 -10.71 -9.90
CA SER A 52 -4.56 -10.55 -9.97
C SER A 52 -3.81 -11.78 -9.47
N THR A 53 -2.63 -12.02 -10.03
CA THR A 53 -1.77 -13.17 -9.70
C THR A 53 -0.47 -12.76 -9.01
N ASP A 54 0.20 -13.72 -8.38
CA ASP A 54 1.54 -13.48 -7.79
C ASP A 54 2.58 -13.15 -8.87
N ALA A 55 2.42 -13.69 -10.09
CA ALA A 55 3.25 -13.33 -11.24
C ALA A 55 3.06 -11.85 -11.63
N GLN A 56 1.83 -11.34 -11.62
CA GLN A 56 1.57 -9.91 -11.87
C GLN A 56 2.10 -9.02 -10.74
N ALA A 57 2.07 -9.49 -9.49
CA ALA A 57 2.71 -8.77 -8.38
C ALA A 57 4.23 -8.68 -8.57
N LYS A 58 4.86 -9.76 -9.07
CA LYS A 58 6.29 -9.75 -9.43
C LYS A 58 6.56 -8.78 -10.58
N GLN A 59 5.76 -8.82 -11.64
CA GLN A 59 5.88 -7.86 -12.75
C GLN A 59 5.74 -6.41 -12.26
N LEU A 60 4.82 -6.13 -11.33
CA LEU A 60 4.65 -4.81 -10.75
C LEU A 60 5.87 -4.41 -9.92
N ALA A 61 6.38 -5.32 -9.09
CA ALA A 61 7.57 -5.11 -8.27
C ALA A 61 8.81 -4.77 -9.13
N ASP A 62 8.99 -5.51 -10.23
CA ASP A 62 10.12 -5.35 -11.17
C ASP A 62 9.94 -4.14 -12.11
N GLY A 63 8.79 -3.46 -12.08
CA GLY A 63 8.50 -2.35 -12.99
C GLY A 63 8.10 -2.76 -14.41
N ALA A 64 7.84 -4.05 -14.66
CA ALA A 64 7.42 -4.58 -15.96
C ALA A 64 5.93 -4.35 -16.28
N THR A 65 5.12 -3.91 -15.30
CA THR A 65 3.73 -3.50 -15.52
C THR A 65 3.38 -2.31 -14.63
N GLU A 66 2.47 -1.49 -15.13
CA GLU A 66 1.87 -0.37 -14.40
C GLU A 66 0.46 -0.69 -13.90
N LYS A 67 -0.08 -1.88 -14.19
CA LYS A 67 -1.43 -2.29 -13.80
C LYS A 67 -1.41 -3.55 -12.97
N PHE A 68 -2.20 -3.56 -11.89
CA PHE A 68 -2.30 -4.68 -10.97
C PHE A 68 -3.67 -4.71 -10.27
N ALA A 69 -4.47 -5.75 -10.51
CA ALA A 69 -5.84 -5.87 -9.99
C ALA A 69 -6.70 -4.64 -10.34
N ALA A 70 -7.30 -4.03 -9.33
CA ALA A 70 -8.07 -2.80 -9.41
C ALA A 70 -7.20 -1.53 -9.27
N TRP A 71 -5.87 -1.65 -9.36
CA TRP A 71 -4.90 -0.58 -9.14
C TRP A 71 -4.05 -0.31 -10.38
N HIS A 72 -3.55 0.92 -10.48
CA HIS A 72 -2.56 1.34 -11.47
C HIS A 72 -1.47 2.19 -10.81
N VAL A 73 -0.29 2.22 -11.41
CA VAL A 73 0.82 3.08 -10.98
C VAL A 73 0.49 4.52 -11.36
N GLU A 74 0.52 5.40 -10.37
CA GLU A 74 0.34 6.84 -10.52
C GLU A 74 1.69 7.58 -10.51
N GLY A 75 2.67 7.04 -9.80
CA GLY A 75 4.04 7.54 -9.80
C GLY A 75 5.02 6.45 -9.35
N ARG A 76 6.24 6.50 -9.85
CA ARG A 76 7.30 5.56 -9.49
C ARG A 76 8.63 6.27 -9.42
N GLY A 77 9.37 5.98 -8.36
CA GLY A 77 10.78 6.33 -8.20
C GLY A 77 11.64 5.07 -8.07
N GLU A 78 12.93 5.24 -7.79
CA GLU A 78 13.88 4.12 -7.64
C GLU A 78 13.50 3.17 -6.50
N ASN A 79 13.15 3.75 -5.34
CA ASN A 79 12.81 3.02 -4.11
C ASN A 79 11.42 3.35 -3.59
N GLU A 80 10.54 3.85 -4.46
CA GLU A 80 9.17 4.19 -4.11
C GLU A 80 8.18 3.95 -5.25
N ILE A 81 6.92 3.71 -4.89
CA ILE A 81 5.80 3.60 -5.83
C ILE A 81 4.54 4.18 -5.20
N LEU A 82 3.78 4.90 -6.01
CA LEU A 82 2.45 5.38 -5.71
C LEU A 82 1.45 4.65 -6.61
N MET A 83 0.52 3.96 -5.99
CA MET A 83 -0.55 3.22 -6.63
C MET A 83 -1.88 3.92 -6.40
N CYS A 84 -2.76 3.86 -7.38
CA CYS A 84 -4.08 4.47 -7.36
C CYS A 84 -5.14 3.44 -7.76
N ASP A 85 -6.25 3.39 -7.04
CA ASP A 85 -7.36 2.51 -7.39
C ASP A 85 -8.08 2.99 -8.67
N PHE A 86 -8.83 2.10 -9.30
CA PHE A 86 -9.54 2.38 -10.54
C PHE A 86 -10.60 3.49 -10.44
N GLN A 87 -11.07 3.81 -9.22
CA GLN A 87 -12.02 4.90 -8.97
C GLN A 87 -11.33 6.23 -8.66
N GLY A 88 -9.99 6.24 -8.53
CA GLY A 88 -9.25 7.44 -8.15
C GLY A 88 -9.62 7.96 -6.77
N ARG A 89 -10.00 7.09 -5.84
CA ARG A 89 -10.38 7.41 -4.45
C ARG A 89 -9.29 7.06 -3.47
N THR A 90 -8.59 5.95 -3.69
CA THR A 90 -7.61 5.41 -2.74
C THR A 90 -6.24 5.35 -3.37
N ARG A 91 -5.24 5.88 -2.67
CA ARG A 91 -3.82 5.67 -3.00
C ARG A 91 -3.16 4.80 -1.96
N SER A 92 -2.23 3.97 -2.42
CA SER A 92 -1.24 3.31 -1.58
C SER A 92 0.15 3.73 -2.03
N TRP A 93 1.02 4.04 -1.08
CA TRP A 93 2.39 4.44 -1.33
C TRP A 93 3.33 3.55 -0.55
N PHE A 94 4.40 3.12 -1.22
CA PHE A 94 5.42 2.26 -0.66
C PHE A 94 6.76 2.94 -0.87
N MET A 95 7.62 2.89 0.13
CA MET A 95 8.99 3.37 0.00
C MET A 95 9.90 2.53 0.89
N ILE A 96 11.16 2.37 0.48
CA ILE A 96 12.22 1.87 1.35
C ILE A 96 13.32 2.91 1.53
N VAL A 97 13.99 2.86 2.69
CA VAL A 97 15.19 3.63 2.98
C VAL A 97 16.23 2.71 3.60
N PRO A 98 17.39 2.49 2.96
CA PRO A 98 18.49 1.75 3.57
C PRO A 98 19.07 2.57 4.73
N LEU A 99 19.35 1.92 5.85
CA LEU A 99 19.92 2.49 7.05
C LEU A 99 21.22 1.76 7.37
N ASN A 100 22.32 2.52 7.46
CA ASN A 100 23.59 2.01 7.97
C ASN A 100 23.65 2.34 9.46
N ALA A 101 23.58 1.31 10.31
CA ALA A 101 23.75 1.46 11.74
C ALA A 101 25.08 0.84 12.18
N ALA A 102 25.60 1.28 13.33
CA ALA A 102 26.86 0.75 13.88
C ALA A 102 26.81 -0.76 14.16
N ASP A 103 25.60 -1.32 14.33
CA ASP A 103 25.33 -2.74 14.61
C ASP A 103 24.92 -3.55 13.36
N GLY A 104 24.98 -2.96 12.17
CA GLY A 104 24.71 -3.65 10.91
C GLY A 104 23.83 -2.85 9.93
N SER A 105 23.55 -3.46 8.78
CA SER A 105 22.61 -2.89 7.81
C SER A 105 21.17 -3.12 8.26
N ARG A 106 20.31 -2.13 8.05
CA ARG A 106 18.86 -2.22 8.24
C ARG A 106 18.16 -1.58 7.05
N THR A 107 16.90 -1.93 6.85
CA THR A 107 16.05 -1.27 5.86
C THR A 107 14.78 -0.82 6.54
N ARG A 108 14.45 0.48 6.40
CA ARG A 108 13.18 1.04 6.83
C ARG A 108 12.17 0.94 5.70
N LEU A 109 10.99 0.45 6.03
CA LEU A 109 9.88 0.27 5.10
C LEU A 109 8.76 1.23 5.47
N TYR A 110 8.27 1.96 4.48
CA TYR A 110 7.14 2.87 4.60
C TYR A 110 5.95 2.31 3.83
N PHE A 111 4.78 2.37 4.47
CA PHE A 111 3.49 2.14 3.83
C PHE A 111 2.55 3.28 4.19
N GLY A 112 2.19 4.08 3.20
CA GLY A 112 1.23 5.16 3.35
C GLY A 112 -0.02 4.94 2.54
N SER A 113 -1.10 5.58 2.93
CA SER A 113 -2.34 5.58 2.18
C SER A 113 -3.01 6.95 2.17
N ALA A 114 -3.80 7.19 1.13
CA ALA A 114 -4.66 8.37 1.06
C ALA A 114 -6.05 7.97 0.57
N VAL A 115 -7.09 8.39 1.29
CA VAL A 115 -8.49 8.22 0.90
C VAL A 115 -9.08 9.59 0.65
N VAL A 116 -9.40 9.86 -0.61
CA VAL A 116 -9.94 11.14 -1.08
C VAL A 116 -11.46 11.01 -1.17
N PRO A 117 -12.24 11.87 -0.47
CA PRO A 117 -13.69 11.85 -0.59
C PRO A 117 -14.14 12.32 -1.97
N VAL A 118 -15.22 11.73 -2.47
CA VAL A 118 -15.88 12.22 -3.68
C VAL A 118 -16.63 13.50 -3.32
N ARG A 119 -16.38 14.59 -4.04
CA ARG A 119 -17.16 15.83 -3.87
C ARG A 119 -18.62 15.54 -4.25
N SER A 120 -19.53 15.58 -3.27
CA SER A 120 -20.97 15.59 -3.55
C SER A 120 -21.36 16.96 -4.05
N SER A 121 -21.86 17.06 -5.28
CA SER A 121 -22.26 18.32 -5.91
C SER A 121 -23.63 18.85 -5.45
N LYS A 122 -24.17 18.40 -4.29
CA LYS A 122 -25.54 18.72 -3.88
C LYS A 122 -25.75 19.32 -2.48
N THR A 123 -24.74 19.40 -1.61
CA THR A 123 -24.93 19.99 -0.27
C THR A 123 -23.63 20.61 0.25
N ALA A 124 -23.73 21.86 0.72
CA ALA A 124 -22.61 22.75 1.04
C ALA A 124 -21.89 22.46 2.37
N GLU A 125 -21.97 21.25 2.92
CA GLU A 125 -21.27 20.88 4.16
C GLU A 125 -20.54 19.54 3.99
N PRO A 126 -19.19 19.53 3.99
CA PRO A 126 -18.40 18.31 3.83
C PRO A 126 -18.38 17.54 5.15
N SER A 127 -19.48 16.89 5.51
CA SER A 127 -19.41 15.86 6.54
C SER A 127 -18.94 14.56 5.90
N LEU A 128 -17.73 14.13 6.26
CA LEU A 128 -17.32 12.74 6.12
C LEU A 128 -18.31 11.91 6.95
N GLY A 129 -19.36 11.39 6.29
CA GLY A 129 -20.45 10.70 6.97
C GLY A 129 -19.93 9.57 7.87
N PHE A 130 -20.70 9.20 8.88
CA PHE A 130 -20.36 8.17 9.88
C PHE A 130 -19.75 6.88 9.28
N VAL A 131 -20.26 6.45 8.12
CA VAL A 131 -19.73 5.30 7.36
C VAL A 131 -18.27 5.49 6.95
N PHE A 132 -17.90 6.70 6.52
CA PHE A 132 -16.52 7.03 6.17
C PHE A 132 -15.60 6.92 7.38
N GLN A 133 -16.00 7.44 8.54
CA GLN A 133 -15.19 7.33 9.76
C GLN A 133 -14.97 5.89 10.21
N ILE A 134 -15.98 5.04 10.09
CA ILE A 134 -15.85 3.60 10.37
C ILE A 134 -14.87 2.96 9.39
N LEU A 135 -15.04 3.20 8.09
CA LEU A 135 -14.15 2.68 7.05
C LEU A 135 -12.70 3.14 7.28
N LEU A 136 -12.47 4.38 7.70
CA LEU A 136 -11.13 4.87 8.04
C LEU A 136 -10.50 4.11 9.21
N ARG A 137 -11.26 3.79 10.26
CA ARG A 137 -10.73 3.03 11.41
C ARG A 137 -10.32 1.62 11.00
N PHE A 138 -11.13 0.96 10.18
CA PHE A 138 -10.77 -0.34 9.59
C PHE A 138 -9.53 -0.21 8.70
N HIS A 139 -9.47 0.84 7.88
CA HIS A 139 -8.35 1.10 6.98
C HIS A 139 -7.02 1.26 7.73
N LYS A 140 -7.02 1.97 8.86
CA LYS A 140 -5.83 2.10 9.72
C LYS A 140 -5.34 0.73 10.23
N ILE A 141 -6.23 -0.07 10.80
CA ILE A 141 -5.88 -1.40 11.32
C ILE A 141 -5.38 -2.29 10.17
N TYR A 142 -6.10 -2.27 9.06
CA TYR A 142 -5.77 -3.02 7.86
C TYR A 142 -4.37 -2.69 7.34
N SER A 143 -4.05 -1.40 7.25
CA SER A 143 -2.77 -0.89 6.78
C SER A 143 -1.60 -1.35 7.65
N VAL A 144 -1.77 -1.28 8.97
CA VAL A 144 -0.75 -1.75 9.93
C VAL A 144 -0.55 -3.27 9.81
N LEU A 145 -1.64 -4.03 9.70
CA LEU A 145 -1.57 -5.50 9.57
C LEU A 145 -0.90 -5.94 8.26
N LEU A 146 -1.13 -5.23 7.15
CA LEU A 146 -0.47 -5.51 5.88
C LEU A 146 1.04 -5.26 5.97
N LEU A 147 1.45 -4.10 6.50
CA LEU A 147 2.87 -3.78 6.69
C LEU A 147 3.55 -4.79 7.63
N TYR A 148 2.90 -5.16 8.73
CA TYR A 148 3.40 -6.19 9.64
C TYR A 148 3.52 -7.56 8.96
N SER A 149 2.52 -7.96 8.18
CA SER A 149 2.52 -9.23 7.45
C SER A 149 3.64 -9.28 6.40
N ALA A 150 3.88 -8.18 5.69
CA ALA A 150 4.99 -8.05 4.75
C ALA A 150 6.34 -8.22 5.46
N LYS A 151 6.51 -7.54 6.61
CA LYS A 151 7.71 -7.67 7.45
C LYS A 151 7.94 -9.10 7.92
N SER A 152 6.92 -9.73 8.52
CA SER A 152 7.02 -11.10 9.02
C SER A 152 7.42 -12.11 7.93
N ARG A 153 6.87 -11.92 6.72
CA ARG A 153 7.24 -12.73 5.55
C ARG A 153 8.70 -12.54 5.13
N MET A 154 9.22 -11.32 5.12
CA MET A 154 10.64 -11.07 4.76
C MET A 154 11.60 -11.59 5.83
N MET A 155 11.25 -11.44 7.10
CA MET A 155 12.04 -11.98 8.21
C MET A 155 12.12 -13.51 8.17
N SER A 156 11.02 -14.21 7.85
CA SER A 156 11.05 -15.69 7.74
C SER A 156 11.83 -16.22 6.53
N ARG A 157 12.03 -15.41 5.48
CA ARG A 157 12.89 -15.76 4.33
C ARG A 157 14.37 -15.52 4.60
N SER A 158 14.71 -14.58 5.47
CA SER A 158 16.10 -14.25 5.84
C SER A 158 16.68 -15.22 6.88
N SER A 159 15.83 -16.03 7.54
CA SER A 159 16.23 -17.04 8.52
C SER A 159 16.36 -18.46 7.94
N ARG A 160 16.32 -18.61 6.61
CA ARG A 160 16.60 -19.86 5.88
C ARG A 160 17.83 -19.67 5.01
#